data_AF-A0A0X3S9R7-F1
#
_entry.id   AF-A0A0X3S9R7-F1
#
_cell.length_a   1.000
_cell.length_b   1.000
_cell.length_c   1.000
_cell.angle_alpha   90.00
_cell.angle_beta   90.00
_cell.angle_gamma   90.00
#
_symmetry.space_group_name_H-M   'P 1'
#
loop_
_entity.id
_entity.type
_entity.pdbx_description
1 polymer ?
#
loop_
_entity_poly.entity_id
_entity_poly.type
_entity_poly.pdbx_seq_one_letter_code
_entity_poly.pdbx_strand_id
1 'polypeptide(L)' 'MAHRTFPPELMQTQRDWNRTYEALARRPRQTAALRRRLRELSGRLAAHPYWNTRAGRSPAAKVELRLQVRSQEEAESS' A
#
# COMPACT_ATOMS: atom_id res chain seq x y z
N MET A 1 11.57 -8.44 16.12
CA MET A 1 11.27 -7.20 15.37
C MET A 1 10.03 -6.60 15.98
N ALA A 2 10.08 -5.37 16.51
CA ALA A 2 8.90 -4.72 17.08
C ALA A 2 7.83 -4.59 15.99
N HIS A 3 6.69 -5.25 16.17
CA HIS A 3 5.62 -5.22 15.19
C HIS A 3 4.92 -3.86 15.29
N ARG A 4 5.28 -2.95 14.39
CA ARG A 4 4.64 -1.66 14.28
C ARG A 4 3.20 -1.85 13.84
N THR A 5 2.26 -1.31 14.61
CA THR A 5 0.85 -1.30 14.23
C THR A 5 0.60 -0.14 13.28
N PHE A 6 0.29 -0.44 12.03
CA PHE A 6 -0.19 0.56 11.06
C PHE A 6 -1.71 0.73 11.17
N PRO A 7 -2.24 1.93 10.87
CA PRO A 7 -3.68 2.12 10.75
C PRO A 7 -4.28 1.18 9.69
N PRO A 8 -5.43 0.53 9.96
CA PRO A 8 -6.07 -0.39 9.02
C PRO A 8 -6.33 0.25 7.64
N GLU A 9 -6.68 1.54 7.60
CA GLU A 9 -6.96 2.29 6.39
C GLU A 9 -5.70 2.45 5.52
N LEU A 10 -4.54 2.64 6.16
CA LEU A 10 -3.26 2.73 5.50
C LEU A 10 -2.85 1.36 4.94
N MET A 11 -3.06 0.29 5.70
CA MET A 11 -2.82 -1.08 5.24
C MET A 11 -3.73 -1.43 4.06
N GLN A 12 -5.02 -1.07 4.12
CA GLN A 12 -5.97 -1.29 3.03
C GLN A 12 -5.58 -0.50 1.78
N THR A 13 -5.17 0.76 1.93
CA THR A 13 -4.73 1.58 0.80
C THR A 13 -3.50 0.97 0.10
N GLN A 14 -2.56 0.41 0.87
CA GLN A 14 -1.39 -0.28 0.32
C GLN A 14 -1.76 -1.61 -0.37
N ARG A 15 -2.69 -2.41 0.19
CA ARG A 15 -3.24 -3.62 -0.46
C ARG A 15 -3.89 -3.28 -1.81
N ASP A 16 -4.74 -2.25 -1.82
CA ASP A 16 -5.38 -1.77 -3.04
C ASP A 16 -4.35 -1.31 -4.09
N TRP A 17 -3.25 -0.70 -3.63
CA TRP A 17 -2.15 -0.29 -4.49
C TRP A 17 -1.44 -1.50 -5.11
N ASN A 18 -1.12 -2.53 -4.31
CA ASN A 18 -0.52 -3.78 -4.79
C ASN A 18 -1.41 -4.46 -5.83
N ARG A 19 -2.69 -4.67 -5.53
CA ARG A 19 -3.68 -5.28 -6.44
C ARG A 19 -3.83 -4.50 -7.74
N THR A 20 -3.86 -3.16 -7.66
CA THR A 20 -3.95 -2.28 -8.84
C THR A 20 -2.69 -2.39 -9.69
N TYR A 21 -1.52 -2.45 -9.05
CA TYR A 21 -0.24 -2.61 -9.74
C TYR A 21 -0.13 -3.97 -10.42
N GLU A 22 -0.51 -5.06 -9.77
CA GLU A 22 -0.57 -6.39 -10.37
C GLU A 22 -1.52 -6.46 -11.56
N ALA A 23 -2.72 -5.88 -11.42
CA ALA A 23 -3.66 -5.76 -12.53
C ALA A 23 -3.08 -4.98 -13.71
N LEU A 24 -2.28 -3.93 -13.44
CA LEU A 24 -1.59 -3.17 -14.47
C LEU A 24 -0.44 -3.97 -15.10
N ALA A 25 0.31 -4.73 -14.30
CA ALA A 25 1.41 -5.57 -14.74
C ALA A 25 0.94 -6.70 -15.68
N ARG A 26 -0.31 -7.17 -15.52
CA ARG A 26 -0.99 -8.11 -16.45
C ARG A 26 -1.33 -7.50 -17.82
N ARG A 27 -0.99 -6.22 -18.08
CA ARG A 27 -1.18 -5.50 -19.36
C ARG A 27 -2.58 -5.64 -19.98
N PRO A 28 -3.67 -5.31 -19.26
CA PRO A 28 -5.01 -5.38 -19.81
C PRO A 28 -5.20 -4.35 -20.93
N ARG A 29 -6.13 -4.61 -21.86
CA ARG A 29 -6.46 -3.68 -22.96
C ARG A 29 -6.90 -2.29 -22.46
N GLN A 30 -7.46 -2.21 -21.26
CA GLN A 30 -7.95 -0.96 -20.66
C GLN A 30 -7.11 -0.57 -19.42
N THR A 31 -6.01 0.13 -19.65
CA THR A 31 -5.08 0.57 -18.58
C THR A 31 -5.43 1.93 -17.98
N ALA A 32 -6.28 2.73 -18.62
CA ALA A 32 -6.59 4.10 -18.19
C ALA A 32 -7.22 4.15 -16.79
N ALA A 33 -8.21 3.28 -16.54
CA ALA A 33 -8.87 3.19 -15.23
C ALA A 33 -7.89 2.76 -14.12
N LEU A 34 -7.02 1.78 -14.40
CA LEU A 34 -6.00 1.31 -13.46
C LEU A 34 -4.95 2.38 -13.15
N ARG A 35 -4.47 3.10 -14.17
CA ARG A 35 -3.53 4.21 -13.97
C ARG A 35 -4.15 5.35 -13.15
N ARG A 36 -5.42 5.68 -13.39
CA ARG A 36 -6.15 6.67 -12.58
C ARG A 36 -6.24 6.22 -11.12
N ARG A 37 -6.64 4.96 -10.89
CA ARG A 37 -6.70 4.37 -9.55
C ARG A 37 -5.33 4.38 -8.86
N LEU A 38 -4.26 4.07 -9.58
CA LEU A 38 -2.90 4.08 -9.02
C LEU A 38 -2.48 5.48 -8.57
N ARG A 39 -2.80 6.53 -9.36
CA ARG A 39 -2.52 7.94 -9.00
C ARG A 39 -3.29 8.35 -7.76
N GLU A 40 -4.57 8.00 -7.68
CA GLU A 40 -5.41 8.28 -6.52
C GLU A 40 -4.89 7.60 -5.26
N LEU A 41 -4.58 6.30 -5.33
CA LEU A 41 -4.02 5.54 -4.21
C LEU A 41 -2.66 6.09 -3.78
N SER A 42 -1.81 6.47 -4.73
CA SER A 42 -0.52 7.12 -4.42
C SER A 42 -0.73 8.45 -3.69
N GLY A 43 -1.74 9.23 -4.09
CA GLY A 43 -2.12 10.46 -3.39
C GLY A 43 -2.62 10.21 -1.97
N ARG A 44 -3.52 9.23 -1.77
CA ARG A 44 -4.03 8.83 -0.46
C ARG A 44 -2.93 8.34 0.48
N LEU A 45 -2.01 7.51 -0.05
CA LEU A 45 -0.82 7.07 0.68
C LEU A 45 0.04 8.27 1.07
N ALA A 46 0.37 9.17 0.15
CA ALA A 46 1.25 10.31 0.45
C ALA A 46 0.63 11.30 1.45
N ALA A 47 -0.69 11.53 1.39
CA ALA A 47 -1.41 12.46 2.26
C ALA A 47 -1.79 11.89 3.62
N HIS A 48 -1.49 10.61 3.90
CA HIS A 48 -1.98 9.95 5.10
C HIS A 48 -1.38 10.57 6.39
N PRO A 49 -2.20 10.94 7.40
CA PRO A 49 -1.75 11.66 8.60
C PRO A 49 -0.74 10.85 9.43
N TYR A 50 -0.75 9.52 9.31
CA TYR A 50 0.25 8.63 9.91
C TYR A 50 1.69 9.06 9.63
N TRP A 51 2.00 9.57 8.44
CA TRP A 51 3.36 9.97 8.08
C TRP A 51 3.89 11.18 8.87
N ASN A 52 2.98 12.01 9.41
CA ASN A 52 3.34 13.14 10.26
C ASN A 52 3.63 12.73 11.70
N THR A 53 3.30 11.49 12.09
CA THR A 53 3.59 10.98 13.43
C THR A 53 5.07 10.66 13.60
N ARG A 54 5.54 10.59 14.86
CA ARG A 54 6.91 10.11 15.16
C ARG A 54 7.19 8.74 14.57
N ALA A 55 6.15 7.90 14.47
CA ALA A 55 6.27 6.60 13.86
C ALA A 55 6.46 6.70 12.32
N GLY A 56 5.59 7.43 11.64
CA GLY A 56 5.62 7.51 10.17
C GLY A 56 6.79 8.29 9.56
N ARG A 57 7.49 9.14 10.32
CA ARG A 57 8.59 9.97 9.79
C ARG A 57 9.82 9.20 9.30
N SER A 58 9.99 7.95 9.71
CA SER A 58 11.14 7.13 9.25
C SER A 58 10.91 6.60 7.83
N PRO A 59 11.89 6.71 6.92
CA PRO A 59 11.83 6.03 5.61
C PRO A 59 11.59 4.52 5.72
N ALA A 60 12.08 3.88 6.80
CA ALA A 60 11.85 2.47 7.07
C ALA A 60 10.38 2.14 7.30
N ALA A 61 9.56 3.10 7.76
CA ALA A 61 8.12 2.91 7.97
C ALA A 61 7.39 2.51 6.68
N LYS A 62 7.80 3.07 5.54
CA LYS A 62 7.23 2.72 4.22
C LYS A 62 7.66 1.33 3.74
N VAL A 63 8.85 0.88 4.15
CA VAL A 63 9.35 -0.46 3.84
C VAL A 63 8.62 -1.48 4.70
N GLU A 64 8.53 -1.25 6.01
CA GLU A 64 7.78 -2.06 6.96
C GLU A 64 6.31 -2.23 6.56
N LEU A 65 5.64 -1.15 6.14
CA LEU A 65 4.25 -1.20 5.66
C LEU A 65 4.10 -2.17 4.48
N ARG A 66 5.00 -2.09 3.49
CA ARG A 66 4.96 -2.95 2.30
C ARG A 66 5.25 -4.41 2.64
N LEU A 67 6.21 -4.67 3.53
CA LEU A 67 6.54 -6.01 3.99
C LEU A 67 5.38 -6.63 4.76
N GLN A 68 4.77 -5.88 5.69
CA GLN A 68 3.65 -6.37 6.48
C GLN A 68 2.43 -6.66 5.63
N VAL A 69 2.07 -5.76 4.70
CA VAL A 69 0.97 -5.99 3.77
C VAL A 69 1.22 -7.24 2.93
N ARG A 70 2.42 -7.41 2.37
CA ARG A 70 2.78 -8.61 1.61
C ARG A 70 2.67 -9.88 2.44
N SER A 71 3.19 -9.88 3.67
CA SER A 71 3.11 -11.06 4.56
C SER A 71 1.66 -11.43 4.90
N GLN A 72 0.76 -10.45 4.99
CA GLN A 72 -0.66 -10.68 5.23
C GLN A 72 -1.36 -11.21 3.96
N GLU A 73 -1.01 -10.68 2.78
CA GLU A 73 -1.53 -11.18 1.50
C GLU A 73 -1.10 -12.63 1.24
N GLU A 74 0.15 -12.99 1.59
CA GLU A 74 0.66 -14.36 1.51
C GLU A 74 -0.05 -15.30 2.50
N ALA A 75 -0.32 -14.83 3.73
CA ALA A 75 -1.09 -15.58 4.73
C ALA A 75 -2.57 -15.75 4.38
N GLU A 76 -3.20 -14.75 3.76
CA GLU A 76 -4.59 -14.82 3.27
C GLU A 76 -4.73 -15.73 2.03
N SER A 77 -3.63 -16.05 1.34
CA SER A 77 -3.62 -16.88 0.13
C SER A 77 -3.24 -18.35 0.38
N SER A 78 -2.96 -18.74 1.63
CA SER A 78 -2.57 -20.10 2.02
C SER A 78 -3.71 -20.92 2.60
#